data_AF-A0A6J6KVK6-F1
#
_entry.id   AF-A0A6J6KVK6-F1
#
_cell.length_a   1.000
_cell.length_b   1.000
_cell.length_c   1.000
_cell.angle_alpha   90.00
_cell.angle_beta   90.00
_cell.angle_gamma   90.00
#
_symmetry.space_group_name_H-M   'P 1'
#
loop_
_entity.id
_entity.type
_entity.pdbx_description
1 polymer ?
#
loop_
_entity_poly.entity_id
_entity_poly.type
_entity_poly.pdbx_seq_one_letter_code
_entity_poly.pdbx_strand_id
1 'polypeptide(L)'
;MRGGYSYATASDAHAFHAITMDFGAGAIVIHGSYMRDGEWSKLKSGERRVIERDGEGFPLIVELDGVDELGREFNARGETTNSLGFLINPNLYTINCLTRWSFDGTTTWGEDHDNHSFPDARRLFREARGQSLWGQDV
;
A
#
# COMPACT_ATOMS: atom_id res chain seq x y z
N MET A 1 8.04 6.08 -10.61
CA MET A 1 7.48 6.54 -9.32
C MET A 1 6.43 5.53 -8.90
N ARG A 2 6.44 5.16 -7.62
CA ARG A 2 5.47 4.23 -7.01
C ARG A 2 4.81 4.92 -5.85
N GLY A 3 3.51 4.77 -5.71
CA GLY A 3 2.75 5.31 -4.59
C GLY A 3 1.80 4.27 -4.01
N GLY A 4 1.33 4.52 -2.80
CA GLY A 4 0.31 3.71 -2.13
C GLY A 4 -0.86 4.57 -1.71
N TYR A 5 -2.05 3.98 -1.69
CA TYR A 5 -3.19 4.51 -0.97
C TYR A 5 -3.86 3.34 -0.25
N SER A 6 -3.73 3.29 1.07
CA SER A 6 -4.20 2.17 1.87
C SER A 6 -5.11 2.69 2.98
N TYR A 7 -6.27 2.07 3.17
CA TYR A 7 -7.18 2.46 4.23
C TYR A 7 -8.00 1.28 4.73
N ALA A 8 -8.47 1.38 5.96
CA ALA A 8 -9.45 0.46 6.53
C ALA A 8 -10.29 1.18 7.58
N THR A 9 -11.54 0.77 7.72
CA THR A 9 -12.45 1.29 8.76
C THR A 9 -13.12 0.10 9.43
N ALA A 10 -12.74 -0.17 10.69
CA ALA A 10 -13.35 -1.23 11.48
C ALA A 10 -14.56 -0.72 12.27
N SER A 11 -14.49 0.51 12.76
CA SER A 11 -15.57 1.19 13.49
C SER A 11 -15.34 2.70 13.50
N ASP A 12 -16.18 3.43 14.23
CA ASP A 12 -15.97 4.84 14.58
C ASP A 12 -14.77 5.08 15.51
N ALA A 13 -14.26 4.01 16.13
CA ALA A 13 -13.12 4.07 17.05
C ALA A 13 -11.80 3.54 16.45
N HIS A 14 -11.84 2.77 15.37
CA HIS A 14 -10.68 2.09 14.80
C HIS A 14 -10.66 2.20 13.27
N ALA A 15 -9.73 2.99 12.76
CA ALA A 15 -9.56 3.22 11.33
C ALA A 15 -8.15 3.73 11.03
N PHE A 16 -7.69 3.52 9.80
CA PHE A 16 -6.49 4.17 9.32
C PHE A 16 -6.65 4.55 7.85
N HIS A 17 -5.80 5.49 7.43
CA HIS A 17 -5.62 5.87 6.04
C HIS A 17 -4.18 6.33 5.86
N ALA A 18 -3.52 5.88 4.79
CA ALA A 18 -2.15 6.24 4.48
C ALA A 18 -1.96 6.41 2.97
N ILE A 19 -1.38 7.54 2.59
CA ILE A 19 -0.85 7.80 1.25
C ILE A 19 0.66 7.68 1.35
N THR A 20 1.24 6.82 0.53
CA THR A 20 2.69 6.62 0.50
C THR A 20 3.29 6.94 -0.86
N MET A 21 4.57 7.27 -0.87
CA MET A 21 5.31 7.59 -2.07
C MET A 21 6.75 7.09 -1.98
N ASP A 22 7.22 6.45 -3.04
CA ASP A 22 8.61 6.04 -3.20
C ASP A 22 9.37 7.09 -4.02
N PHE A 23 10.23 7.83 -3.31
CA PHE A 23 11.16 8.81 -3.90
C PHE A 23 12.54 8.21 -4.21
N GLY A 24 12.68 6.87 -4.20
CA GLY A 24 13.92 6.14 -4.50
C GLY A 24 14.55 5.43 -3.30
N ALA A 25 13.90 5.44 -2.13
CA ALA A 25 14.40 4.85 -0.89
C ALA A 25 13.37 3.94 -0.19
N GLY A 26 12.25 3.63 -0.86
CA GLY A 26 11.10 2.93 -0.25
C GLY A 26 9.88 3.85 -0.17
N ALA A 27 8.70 3.24 -0.03
CA ALA A 27 7.43 3.97 -0.07
C ALA A 27 7.06 4.52 1.32
N ILE A 28 7.48 5.76 1.58
CA ILE A 28 7.23 6.43 2.86
C ILE A 28 5.82 7.05 2.93
N VAL A 29 5.24 7.15 4.12
CA VAL A 29 4.01 7.90 4.36
C VAL A 29 4.25 9.38 4.12
N ILE A 30 3.45 9.97 3.22
CA ILE A 30 3.44 11.41 2.91
C ILE A 30 2.17 12.10 3.41
N HIS A 31 1.12 11.32 3.68
CA HIS A 31 -0.13 11.80 4.27
C HIS A 31 -0.87 10.63 4.90
N GLY A 32 -1.73 10.89 5.87
CA GLY A 32 -2.55 9.84 6.45
C GLY A 32 -3.08 10.20 7.84
N SER A 33 -3.86 9.29 8.38
CA SER A 33 -4.42 9.39 9.72
C SER A 33 -4.60 8.03 10.36
N TYR A 34 -4.57 8.03 11.68
CA TYR A 34 -4.77 6.87 12.51
C TYR A 34 -5.78 7.20 13.61
N MET A 35 -6.82 6.38 13.70
CA MET A 35 -7.87 6.42 14.70
C MET A 35 -7.75 5.15 15.55
N ARG A 36 -7.50 5.34 16.84
CA ARG A 36 -7.44 4.26 17.83
C ARG A 36 -8.22 4.68 19.05
N ASP A 37 -9.08 3.80 19.55
CA ASP A 37 -9.96 4.06 20.70
C ASP A 37 -10.77 5.38 20.57
N GLY A 38 -11.14 5.75 19.34
CA GLY A 38 -11.90 6.99 19.05
C GLY A 38 -11.05 8.27 19.01
N GLU A 39 -9.74 8.18 19.21
CA GLU A 39 -8.83 9.31 19.12
C GLU A 39 -8.09 9.32 17.79
N TRP A 40 -8.36 10.36 17.00
CA TRP A 40 -7.77 10.60 15.70
C TRP A 40 -6.46 11.38 15.80
N SER A 41 -5.48 11.02 14.98
CA SER A 41 -4.28 11.82 14.77
C SER A 41 -3.72 11.62 13.37
N LYS A 42 -2.92 12.56 12.87
CA LYS A 42 -2.24 12.42 11.59
C LYS A 42 -1.08 11.46 11.71
N LEU A 43 -0.85 10.66 10.66
CA LEU A 43 0.42 9.93 10.55
C LEU A 43 1.56 10.92 10.34
N LYS A 44 2.56 10.85 11.21
CA LYS A 44 3.77 11.69 11.18
C LYS A 44 4.85 11.07 10.29
N SER A 45 4.97 9.75 10.33
CA SER A 45 5.94 8.98 9.54
C SER A 45 5.49 7.54 9.40
N GLY A 46 6.03 6.83 8.42
CA GLY A 46 5.77 5.42 8.22
C GLY A 46 6.28 4.92 6.88
N GLU A 47 6.10 3.64 6.63
CA GLU A 47 6.48 2.97 5.40
C GLU A 47 5.39 1.97 4.99
N ARG A 48 5.13 1.87 3.69
CA ARG A 48 4.33 0.78 3.09
C ARG A 48 5.25 -0.14 2.31
N ARG A 49 5.08 -1.45 2.47
CA ARG A 49 5.80 -2.48 1.70
C ARG A 49 4.83 -3.47 1.10
N VAL A 50 4.97 -3.75 -0.20
CA VAL A 50 4.33 -4.91 -0.82
C VAL A 50 5.25 -6.10 -0.59
N ILE A 51 4.84 -7.01 0.29
CA ILE A 51 5.65 -8.13 0.75
C ILE A 51 5.64 -9.27 -0.26
N GLU A 52 4.49 -9.52 -0.88
CA GLU A 52 4.30 -10.60 -1.83
C GLU A 52 3.48 -10.12 -3.03
N ARG A 53 3.84 -10.61 -4.21
CA ARG A 53 3.10 -10.39 -5.45
C ARG A 53 2.84 -11.73 -6.15
N ASP A 54 1.75 -11.80 -6.91
CA ASP A 54 1.49 -12.95 -7.78
C ASP A 54 2.40 -12.96 -9.02
N GLY A 55 2.28 -13.99 -9.86
CA GLY A 55 3.07 -14.12 -11.10
C GLY A 55 2.80 -13.05 -12.15
N GLU A 56 1.73 -12.26 -11.98
CA GLU A 56 1.39 -11.13 -12.84
C GLU A 56 1.85 -9.79 -12.23
N GLY A 57 2.42 -9.80 -11.02
CA GLY A 57 2.93 -8.62 -10.33
C GLY A 57 1.91 -7.91 -9.45
N PHE A 58 0.73 -8.49 -9.24
CA PHE A 58 -0.31 -7.91 -8.40
C PHE A 58 -0.02 -8.16 -6.92
N PRO A 59 -0.24 -7.21 -6.01
CA PRO A 59 0.02 -7.40 -4.58
C PRO A 59 -0.85 -8.53 -4.00
N LEU A 60 -0.24 -9.41 -3.20
CA LEU A 60 -0.90 -10.44 -2.39
C LEU A 60 -0.88 -10.07 -0.90
N ILE A 61 0.27 -9.59 -0.42
CA ILE A 61 0.49 -9.19 0.97
C ILE A 61 1.09 -7.79 1.00
N VAL A 62 0.52 -6.92 1.84
CA VAL A 62 0.99 -5.55 2.05
C VAL A 62 1.15 -5.29 3.55
N GLU A 63 2.18 -4.54 3.92
CA GLU A 63 2.39 -4.09 5.29
C GLU A 63 2.54 -2.58 5.34
N LEU A 64 2.04 -1.98 6.42
CA LEU A 64 2.25 -0.59 6.76
C LEU A 64 2.66 -0.47 8.21
N ASP A 65 3.75 0.23 8.45
CA ASP A 65 4.16 0.65 9.79
C ASP A 65 4.21 2.16 9.86
N GLY A 66 3.96 2.74 11.03
CA GLY A 66 4.04 4.18 11.20
C GLY A 66 3.93 4.65 12.63
N VAL A 67 4.03 5.97 12.78
CA VAL A 67 3.85 6.69 14.03
C VAL A 67 3.02 7.93 13.75
N ASP A 68 2.05 8.24 14.60
CA ASP A 68 1.23 9.44 14.48
C ASP A 68 1.80 10.65 15.25
N GLU A 69 1.13 11.80 15.19
CA GLU A 69 1.56 13.02 15.89
C GLU A 69 1.45 12.92 17.42
N LEU A 70 0.72 11.93 17.95
CA LEU A 70 0.62 11.66 19.39
C LEU A 70 1.70 10.67 19.86
N GLY A 71 2.51 10.13 18.93
CA GLY A 71 3.57 9.17 19.23
C GLY A 71 3.09 7.72 19.33
N ARG A 72 1.86 7.40 18.89
CA ARG A 72 1.32 6.04 18.89
C ARG A 72 1.87 5.28 17.69
N GLU A 73 2.35 4.06 17.93
CA GLU A 73 2.76 3.15 16.85
C GLU A 73 1.53 2.56 16.15
N PHE A 74 1.66 2.42 14.83
CA PHE A 74 0.67 1.86 13.94
C PHE A 74 1.33 0.74 13.14
N ASN A 75 0.72 -0.44 13.12
CA ASN A 75 1.15 -1.58 12.31
C ASN A 75 -0.09 -2.23 11.69
N ALA A 76 -0.12 -2.36 10.37
CA ALA A 76 -1.21 -2.98 9.64
C ALA A 76 -0.68 -3.98 8.61
N ARG A 77 -1.29 -5.16 8.57
CA ARG A 77 -1.03 -6.19 7.56
C ARG A 77 -2.27 -6.44 6.73
N GLY A 78 -2.12 -6.37 5.42
CA GLY A 78 -3.18 -6.54 4.44
C GLY A 78 -2.98 -7.79 3.62
N GLU A 79 -4.04 -8.60 3.50
CA GLU A 79 -4.15 -9.70 2.55
C GLU A 79 -5.13 -9.30 1.45
N THR A 80 -4.65 -9.20 0.20
CA THR A 80 -5.51 -8.84 -0.93
C THR A 80 -6.37 -10.04 -1.33
N THR A 81 -7.62 -9.79 -1.70
CA THR A 81 -8.58 -10.86 -2.01
C THR A 81 -9.05 -10.85 -3.47
N ASN A 82 -8.95 -9.70 -4.11
CA ASN A 82 -9.09 -9.52 -5.54
C ASN A 82 -8.25 -8.33 -5.98
N SER A 83 -8.20 -8.11 -7.29
CA SER A 83 -7.54 -6.93 -7.83
C SER A 83 -8.21 -6.43 -9.11
N LEU A 84 -8.14 -5.11 -9.29
CA LEU A 84 -8.58 -4.39 -10.49
C LEU A 84 -7.44 -3.46 -10.94
N GLY A 85 -6.84 -3.77 -12.08
CA GLY A 85 -5.83 -2.92 -12.71
C GLY A 85 -6.44 -1.93 -13.71
N PHE A 86 -6.24 -0.63 -13.51
CA PHE A 86 -6.78 0.40 -14.41
C PHE A 86 -5.96 1.70 -14.39
N LEU A 87 -6.18 2.56 -15.38
CA LEU A 87 -5.62 3.90 -15.42
C LEU A 87 -6.57 4.86 -14.72
N ILE A 88 -6.21 5.36 -13.53
CA ILE A 88 -7.01 6.38 -12.83
C ILE A 88 -6.87 7.75 -13.51
N ASN A 89 -5.75 7.99 -14.18
CA ASN A 89 -5.53 9.09 -15.12
C ASN A 89 -4.44 8.67 -16.14
N PRO A 90 -4.18 9.46 -17.21
CA PRO A 90 -3.23 9.07 -18.26
C PRO A 90 -1.79 8.78 -17.78
N ASN A 91 -1.39 9.28 -16.61
CA ASN A 91 -0.04 9.12 -16.08
C ASN A 91 0.06 8.15 -14.91
N LEU A 92 -1.06 7.62 -14.41
CA LEU A 92 -1.13 6.81 -13.20
C LEU A 92 -1.92 5.52 -13.45
N TYR A 93 -1.20 4.41 -13.47
CA TYR A 93 -1.77 3.08 -13.44
C TYR A 93 -1.88 2.61 -11.99
N THR A 94 -3.02 2.02 -11.64
CA THR A 94 -3.33 1.59 -10.28
C THR A 94 -3.76 0.14 -10.31
N ILE A 95 -3.22 -0.65 -9.40
CA ILE A 95 -3.78 -1.93 -9.00
C ILE A 95 -4.55 -1.68 -7.70
N ASN A 96 -5.89 -1.65 -7.77
CA ASN A 96 -6.74 -1.55 -6.58
C ASN A 96 -7.12 -2.95 -6.09
N CYS A 97 -6.99 -3.18 -4.81
CA CYS A 97 -7.27 -4.45 -4.16
C CYS A 97 -8.30 -4.25 -3.03
N LEU A 98 -9.35 -5.09 -3.00
CA LEU A 98 -10.07 -5.30 -1.75
C LEU A 98 -9.15 -6.07 -0.80
N THR A 99 -8.88 -5.48 0.35
CA THR A 99 -7.86 -5.96 1.25
C THR A 99 -8.46 -6.24 2.62
N ARG A 100 -8.20 -7.45 3.14
CA ARG A 100 -8.48 -7.79 4.53
C ARG A 100 -7.32 -7.29 5.38
N TRP A 101 -7.56 -6.28 6.18
CA TRP A 101 -6.55 -5.64 7.03
C TRP A 101 -6.64 -6.16 8.45
N SER A 102 -5.47 -6.39 9.06
CA SER A 102 -5.31 -6.69 10.49
C SER A 102 -4.43 -5.63 11.15
N PHE A 103 -4.98 -4.92 12.14
CA PHE A 103 -4.29 -3.89 12.93
C PHE A 103 -4.98 -3.75 14.29
N ASP A 104 -4.23 -3.39 15.34
CA ASP A 104 -4.77 -3.23 16.72
C ASP A 104 -5.63 -4.40 17.22
N GLY A 105 -5.26 -5.64 16.86
CA GLY A 105 -6.03 -6.84 17.21
C GLY A 105 -7.38 -6.97 16.51
N THR A 106 -7.70 -6.09 15.56
CA THR A 106 -8.92 -6.11 14.76
C THR A 106 -8.64 -6.54 13.33
N THR A 107 -9.61 -7.26 12.73
CA THR A 107 -9.60 -7.58 11.29
C THR A 107 -10.83 -6.95 10.63
N THR A 108 -10.62 -6.19 9.55
CA THR A 108 -11.70 -5.53 8.80
C THR A 108 -11.38 -5.45 7.31
N TRP A 109 -12.31 -4.91 6.53
CA TRP A 109 -12.14 -4.63 5.12
C TRP A 109 -11.68 -3.19 4.88
N GLY A 110 -10.96 -3.02 3.79
CA GLY A 110 -10.55 -1.74 3.26
C GLY A 110 -9.95 -1.93 1.87
N GLU A 111 -9.18 -0.95 1.42
CA GLU A 111 -8.52 -1.04 0.12
C GLU A 111 -7.01 -0.86 0.26
N ASP A 112 -6.32 -1.42 -0.72
CA ASP A 112 -4.94 -1.07 -1.02
C ASP A 112 -4.82 -0.72 -2.50
N HIS A 113 -4.23 0.44 -2.79
CA HIS A 113 -3.92 0.87 -4.15
C HIS A 113 -2.41 0.84 -4.33
N ASP A 114 -1.94 0.04 -5.28
CA ASP A 114 -0.55 0.03 -5.71
C ASP A 114 -0.43 0.86 -6.99
N ASN A 115 0.10 2.07 -6.82
CA ASN A 115 0.08 3.10 -7.85
C ASN A 115 1.44 3.19 -8.55
N HIS A 116 1.42 3.22 -9.87
CA HIS A 116 2.60 3.20 -10.72
C HIS A 116 2.49 4.26 -11.81
N SER A 117 3.57 5.01 -12.02
CA SER A 117 3.75 5.69 -13.31
C SER A 117 3.74 4.67 -14.45
N PHE A 118 3.27 5.05 -15.65
CA PHE A 118 3.17 4.11 -16.78
C PHE A 118 4.48 3.34 -17.12
N PRO A 119 5.67 3.97 -17.14
CA PRO A 119 6.92 3.25 -17.34
C PRO A 119 7.22 2.23 -16.24
N ASP A 120 6.82 2.54 -15.00
CA ASP A 120 7.03 1.67 -13.85
C ASP A 120 6.09 0.46 -13.86
N ALA A 121 4.81 0.64 -14.22
CA ALA A 121 3.87 -0.46 -14.40
C ALA A 121 4.35 -1.45 -15.47
N ARG A 122 4.86 -0.94 -16.60
CA ARG A 122 5.45 -1.78 -17.65
C ARG A 122 6.67 -2.56 -17.14
N ARG A 123 7.50 -1.95 -16.29
CA ARG A 123 8.64 -2.61 -15.66
C ARG A 123 8.16 -3.73 -14.74
N LEU A 124 7.23 -3.43 -13.83
CA LEU A 124 6.63 -4.37 -12.89
C LEU A 124 6.12 -5.64 -13.61
N PHE A 125 5.28 -5.49 -14.63
CA PHE A 125 4.69 -6.63 -15.33
C PHE A 125 5.72 -7.48 -16.09
N ARG A 126 6.79 -6.86 -16.58
CA ARG A 126 7.87 -7.61 -17.23
C ARG A 126 8.69 -8.38 -16.22
N GLU A 127 9.04 -7.75 -15.10
CA GLU A 127 9.77 -8.42 -14.02
C GLU A 127 8.98 -9.60 -13.47
N ALA A 128 7.68 -9.43 -13.18
CA ALA A 128 6.81 -10.49 -12.68
C ALA A 128 6.72 -11.70 -13.63
N ARG A 129 6.63 -11.44 -14.94
CA ARG A 129 6.55 -12.49 -15.98
C ARG A 129 7.91 -13.05 -16.41
N GLY A 130 9.01 -12.66 -15.78
CA GLY A 130 10.36 -13.06 -16.20
C GLY A 130 10.78 -12.54 -17.58
N GLN A 131 10.16 -11.46 -18.05
CA GLN A 131 10.40 -10.79 -19.34
C GLN A 131 11.24 -9.52 -19.20
N SER A 132 12.01 -9.40 -18.11
CA SER A 132 12.91 -8.26 -17.93
C SER A 132 13.92 -8.21 -19.08
N LEU A 133 14.05 -7.04 -19.72
CA LEU A 133 15.09 -6.80 -20.72
C LEU A 133 16.46 -6.49 -20.07
N TRP A 134 16.48 -6.39 -18.75
CA TRP A 134 17.68 -6.24 -17.94
C TRP A 134 17.92 -7.60 -17.31
N GLY A 135 18.84 -8.37 -17.90
CA GLY A 135 19.17 -9.71 -17.46
C GLY A 135 19.63 -9.73 -15.99
N GLN A 136 19.33 -10.84 -15.32
CA GLN A 136 20.09 -11.25 -14.15
C GLN A 136 21.47 -11.71 -14.62
N ASP A 137 22.38 -10.76 -14.80
CA ASP A 137 23.81 -11.03 -14.92
C ASP A 137 24.54 -10.02 -14.02
N VAL A 138 24.64 -10.36 -12.73
CA VAL A 138 25.82 -10.44 -11.83
C VAL A 138 25.32 -10.70 -10.40
#